data_AF-A0A963DQF1-F1
#
_entry.id   AF-A0A963DQF1-F1
#
_cell.length_a   1.000
_cell.length_b   1.000
_cell.length_c   1.000
_cell.angle_alpha   90.00
_cell.angle_beta   90.00
_cell.angle_gamma   90.00
#
_symmetry.space_group_name_H-M   'P 1'
#
loop_
_entity.id
_entity.type
_entity.pdbx_description
1 polymer ?
#
loop_
_entity_poly.entity_id
_entity_poly.type
_entity_poly.pdbx_seq_one_letter_code
_entity_poly.pdbx_strand_id
1 'polypeptide(L)'
;VVAPNLLCKPATVMFNKVTLKGAKQAVQMFGPAQRAVAMAVADSVEDGTIPADEADNVFVSVGVFIHWLAEDDAKIQEYNYKATREAIQRAVAGKPTAAEVVAQKSTAAHPFAAN
;
A
#
# COMPACT_ATOMS: atom_id res chain seq x y z
N VAL A 1 0.92 -9.71 -6.62
CA VAL A 1 1.28 -11.10 -6.25
C VAL A 1 2.72 -11.15 -5.78
N VAL A 2 3.07 -12.11 -4.91
CA VAL A 2 4.45 -12.30 -4.44
C VAL A 2 5.31 -12.67 -5.65
N ALA A 3 4.86 -13.62 -6.44
CA ALA A 3 5.40 -13.99 -7.75
C ALA A 3 4.26 -14.49 -8.65
N PRO A 4 4.46 -14.65 -9.97
CA PRO A 4 3.50 -15.35 -10.81
C PRO A 4 3.14 -16.72 -10.21
N ASN A 5 1.84 -17.06 -10.19
CA ASN A 5 1.28 -18.25 -9.55
C ASN A 5 1.42 -18.32 -8.01
N LEU A 6 1.84 -17.24 -7.35
CA LEU A 6 1.90 -17.12 -5.89
C LEU A 6 1.26 -15.80 -5.46
N LEU A 7 -0.07 -15.80 -5.34
CA LEU A 7 -0.79 -14.64 -4.78
C LEU A 7 -0.45 -14.47 -3.30
N CYS A 8 -0.46 -13.23 -2.82
CA CYS A 8 -0.46 -12.98 -1.38
C CYS A 8 -1.83 -13.35 -0.81
N LYS A 9 -1.85 -13.76 0.46
CA LYS A 9 -3.06 -13.85 1.26
C LYS A 9 -2.93 -12.85 2.42
N PRO A 10 -3.99 -12.08 2.75
CA PRO A 10 -5.33 -12.10 2.16
C PRO A 10 -5.42 -11.69 0.69
N ALA A 11 -6.54 -12.06 0.05
CA ALA A 11 -6.79 -11.71 -1.35
C ALA A 11 -6.75 -10.18 -1.50
N THR A 12 -5.88 -9.70 -2.40
CA THR A 12 -5.55 -8.29 -2.52
C THR A 12 -5.78 -7.79 -3.94
N VAL A 13 -6.65 -6.79 -4.11
CA VAL A 13 -6.77 -6.05 -5.37
C VAL A 13 -5.86 -4.83 -5.35
N MET A 14 -5.18 -4.59 -6.47
CA MET A 14 -4.38 -3.38 -6.69
C MET A 14 -5.00 -2.56 -7.81
N PHE A 15 -5.03 -1.24 -7.62
CA PHE A 15 -5.46 -0.30 -8.65
C PHE A 15 -4.61 0.98 -8.61
N ASN A 16 -4.35 1.54 -9.78
CA ASN A 16 -3.50 2.72 -9.94
C ASN A 16 -4.28 4.02 -9.78
N LYS A 17 -3.69 5.01 -9.09
CA LYS A 17 -4.24 6.37 -8.96
C LYS A 17 -3.84 7.32 -10.09
N VAL A 18 -2.71 7.03 -10.76
CA VAL A 18 -2.20 7.81 -11.91
C VAL A 18 -2.47 7.03 -13.18
N THR A 19 -2.98 7.69 -14.23
CA THR A 19 -3.23 7.07 -15.54
C THR A 19 -1.92 6.48 -16.12
N LEU A 20 -1.96 5.20 -16.47
CA LEU A 20 -0.85 4.53 -17.16
C LEU A 20 -0.93 4.86 -18.65
N LYS A 21 0.07 5.56 -19.18
CA LYS A 21 0.16 6.00 -20.58
C LYS A 21 1.12 5.17 -21.43
N GLY A 22 1.90 4.26 -20.83
CA GLY A 22 2.85 3.44 -21.56
C GLY A 22 3.44 2.29 -20.76
N ALA A 23 4.20 1.44 -21.44
CA ALA A 23 4.73 0.20 -20.87
C ALA A 23 5.62 0.41 -19.63
N LYS A 24 6.46 1.45 -19.59
CA LYS A 24 7.30 1.77 -18.41
C LYS A 24 6.44 1.88 -17.15
N GLN A 25 5.35 2.63 -17.20
CA GLN A 25 4.47 2.84 -16.05
C GLN A 25 3.69 1.57 -15.67
N ALA A 26 3.29 0.76 -16.66
CA ALA A 26 2.66 -0.54 -16.41
C ALA A 26 3.63 -1.51 -15.71
N VAL A 27 4.89 -1.56 -16.17
CA VAL A 27 5.94 -2.37 -15.54
C VAL A 27 6.21 -1.89 -14.12
N GLN A 28 6.28 -0.58 -13.87
CA GLN A 28 6.44 -0.03 -12.52
C GLN A 28 5.29 -0.42 -11.58
N MET A 29 4.05 -0.35 -12.04
CA MET A 29 2.87 -0.75 -11.26
C MET A 29 2.83 -2.26 -10.98
N PHE A 30 3.02 -3.09 -12.02
CA PHE A 30 2.83 -4.54 -11.95
C PHE A 30 4.13 -5.35 -11.75
N GLY A 31 5.26 -4.66 -11.57
CA GLY A 31 6.57 -5.20 -11.20
C GLY A 31 6.95 -4.79 -9.76
N PRO A 32 7.76 -3.72 -9.56
CA PRO A 32 8.25 -3.34 -8.24
C PRO A 32 7.12 -3.00 -7.26
N ALA A 33 6.11 -2.21 -7.65
CA ALA A 33 5.02 -1.88 -6.74
C ALA A 33 4.14 -3.08 -6.40
N GLN A 34 3.86 -3.97 -7.36
CA GLN A 34 3.09 -5.19 -7.11
C GLN A 34 3.80 -6.17 -6.19
N ARG A 35 5.12 -6.33 -6.36
CA ARG A 35 5.94 -7.14 -5.44
C ARG A 35 5.91 -6.51 -4.05
N ALA A 36 6.09 -5.20 -3.95
CA ALA A 36 6.07 -4.47 -2.68
C ALA A 36 4.77 -4.67 -1.91
N VAL A 37 3.62 -4.44 -2.56
CA VAL A 37 2.30 -4.59 -1.94
C VAL A 37 2.08 -6.03 -1.50
N ALA A 38 2.41 -7.01 -2.34
CA ALA A 38 2.19 -8.41 -2.02
C ALA A 38 3.08 -8.91 -0.87
N MET A 39 4.35 -8.48 -0.82
CA MET A 39 5.23 -8.77 0.31
C MET A 39 4.73 -8.08 1.57
N ALA A 40 4.28 -6.83 1.48
CA ALA A 40 3.74 -6.12 2.63
C ALA A 40 2.54 -6.85 3.25
N VAL A 41 1.65 -7.38 2.41
CA VAL A 41 0.51 -8.17 2.85
C VAL A 41 0.95 -9.50 3.47
N ALA A 42 1.86 -10.22 2.83
CA ALA A 42 2.35 -11.51 3.34
C ALA A 42 3.09 -11.37 4.67
N ASP A 43 3.98 -10.39 4.78
CA ASP A 43 4.74 -10.11 6.02
C ASP A 43 3.81 -9.63 7.15
N SER A 44 2.69 -8.97 6.81
CA SER A 44 1.63 -8.66 7.78
C SER A 44 0.90 -9.87 8.31
N VAL A 45 0.84 -10.97 7.56
CA VAL A 45 0.33 -12.23 8.10
C VAL A 45 1.41 -12.93 8.94
N GLU A 46 2.65 -12.94 8.45
CA GLU A 46 3.79 -13.56 9.14
C GLU A 46 4.03 -12.97 10.53
N ASP A 47 3.95 -11.64 10.68
CA ASP A 47 4.15 -10.98 11.97
C ASP A 47 2.90 -10.90 12.85
N GLY A 48 1.77 -11.44 12.39
CA GLY A 48 0.49 -11.45 13.10
C GLY A 48 -0.26 -10.12 13.11
N THR A 49 0.17 -9.09 12.36
CA THR A 49 -0.63 -7.88 12.16
C THR A 49 -2.00 -8.21 11.56
N ILE A 50 -2.02 -9.11 10.57
CA ILE A 50 -3.23 -9.76 10.08
C ILE A 50 -3.23 -11.18 10.68
N PRO A 51 -4.20 -11.54 11.52
CA PRO A 51 -4.29 -12.89 12.06
C PRO A 51 -4.34 -13.95 10.95
N ALA A 52 -3.50 -14.98 11.06
CA ALA A 52 -3.37 -16.00 10.03
C ALA A 52 -4.67 -16.82 9.82
N ASP A 53 -5.47 -16.98 10.87
CA ASP A 53 -6.78 -17.65 10.85
C ASP A 53 -7.87 -16.81 10.16
N GLU A 54 -7.71 -15.49 10.10
CA GLU A 54 -8.58 -14.60 9.34
C GLU A 54 -8.12 -14.39 7.89
N ALA A 55 -6.85 -14.64 7.59
CA ALA A 55 -6.21 -14.21 6.35
C ALA A 55 -6.87 -14.77 5.07
N ASP A 56 -7.51 -15.93 5.15
CA ASP A 56 -8.24 -16.52 4.01
C ASP A 56 -9.65 -15.96 3.80
N ASN A 57 -10.19 -15.20 4.76
CA ASN A 57 -11.58 -14.73 4.78
C ASN A 57 -11.72 -13.22 4.71
N VAL A 58 -10.61 -12.48 4.69
CA VAL A 58 -10.60 -11.02 4.54
C VAL A 58 -10.07 -10.61 3.17
N PHE A 59 -10.30 -9.35 2.82
CA PHE A 59 -9.94 -8.79 1.53
C PHE A 59 -9.23 -7.44 1.71
N VAL A 60 -8.19 -7.20 0.92
CA VAL A 60 -7.41 -5.96 0.95
C VAL A 60 -7.57 -5.23 -0.38
N SER A 61 -7.81 -3.92 -0.32
CA SER A 61 -7.93 -3.04 -1.49
C SER A 61 -6.86 -1.96 -1.44
N VAL A 62 -5.92 -1.99 -2.39
CA VAL A 62 -4.72 -1.15 -2.36
C VAL A 62 -4.68 -0.20 -3.55
N GLY A 63 -4.88 1.09 -3.26
CA GLY A 63 -4.74 2.16 -4.25
C GLY A 63 -3.32 2.72 -4.27
N VAL A 64 -2.58 2.41 -5.33
CA VAL A 64 -1.15 2.75 -5.46
C VAL A 64 -0.96 4.05 -6.25
N PHE A 65 -0.13 4.95 -5.72
CA PHE A 65 0.30 6.17 -6.40
C PHE A 65 1.76 6.05 -6.83
N ILE A 66 2.02 6.20 -8.13
CA ILE A 66 3.37 6.31 -8.69
C ILE A 66 3.35 7.56 -9.58
N HIS A 67 4.16 8.55 -9.23
CA HIS A 67 4.28 9.76 -10.04
C HIS A 67 4.82 9.41 -11.43
N TRP A 68 4.37 10.09 -12.50
CA TRP A 68 4.78 9.76 -13.88
C TRP A 68 6.27 9.99 -14.16
N LEU A 69 6.97 10.74 -13.31
CA LEU A 69 8.43 10.95 -13.35
C LEU A 69 9.20 9.98 -12.43
N ALA A 70 8.57 8.95 -11.86
CA ALA A 70 9.30 7.96 -11.08
C ALA A 70 10.22 7.12 -11.99
N GLU A 71 11.47 6.92 -11.58
CA GLU A 71 12.47 6.21 -12.40
C GLU A 71 13.23 5.12 -11.66
N ASP A 72 13.30 5.19 -10.33
CA ASP A 72 14.06 4.27 -9.49
C ASP A 72 13.15 3.14 -8.99
N ASP A 73 13.22 1.99 -9.66
CA ASP A 73 12.39 0.82 -9.35
C ASP A 73 12.66 0.26 -7.94
N ALA A 74 13.89 0.38 -7.42
CA ALA A 74 14.21 -0.06 -6.06
C ALA A 74 13.48 0.80 -5.03
N LYS A 75 13.47 2.13 -5.22
CA LYS A 75 12.69 3.04 -4.37
C LYS A 75 11.19 2.85 -4.53
N ILE A 76 10.69 2.60 -5.74
CA ILE A 76 9.27 2.28 -5.95
C ILE A 76 8.90 1.06 -5.12
N GLN A 77 9.70 0.00 -5.14
CA GLN A 77 9.44 -1.20 -4.35
C GLN A 77 9.54 -0.93 -2.84
N GLU A 78 10.62 -0.29 -2.39
CA GLU A 78 10.86 -0.01 -0.97
C GLU A 78 9.76 0.87 -0.36
N TYR A 79 9.42 1.98 -1.02
CA TYR A 79 8.46 2.94 -0.48
C TYR A 79 7.04 2.39 -0.51
N ASN A 80 6.65 1.66 -1.57
CA ASN A 80 5.34 1.01 -1.58
C ASN A 80 5.25 -0.10 -0.53
N TYR A 81 6.33 -0.81 -0.23
CA TYR A 81 6.34 -1.84 0.81
C TYR A 81 6.13 -1.19 2.18
N LYS A 82 6.94 -0.19 2.52
CA LYS A 82 6.85 0.54 3.79
C LYS A 82 5.48 1.19 3.97
N ALA A 83 4.99 1.90 2.95
CA ALA A 83 3.69 2.57 3.00
C ALA A 83 2.52 1.57 3.12
N THR A 84 2.59 0.42 2.44
CA THR A 84 1.54 -0.60 2.52
C THR A 84 1.54 -1.27 3.89
N ARG A 85 2.71 -1.63 4.43
CA ARG A 85 2.83 -2.20 5.78
C ARG A 85 2.28 -1.26 6.84
N GLU A 86 2.67 0.01 6.79
CA GLU A 86 2.18 1.02 7.72
C GLU A 86 0.66 1.24 7.58
N ALA A 87 0.13 1.25 6.35
CA ALA A 87 -1.30 1.37 6.10
C ALA A 87 -2.08 0.19 6.70
N ILE A 88 -1.59 -1.05 6.54
CA ILE A 88 -2.20 -2.25 7.12
C ILE A 88 -2.17 -2.17 8.64
N GLN A 89 -1.01 -1.88 9.25
CA GLN A 89 -0.86 -1.76 10.70
C GLN A 89 -1.83 -0.73 11.29
N ARG A 90 -1.93 0.45 10.67
CA ARG A 90 -2.87 1.51 11.07
C ARG A 90 -4.32 1.08 10.91
N ALA A 91 -4.67 0.43 9.80
CA ALA A 91 -6.03 -0.03 9.53
C ALA A 91 -6.48 -1.08 10.55
N VAL A 92 -5.66 -2.10 10.83
CA VAL A 92 -5.96 -3.13 11.83
C VAL A 92 -6.05 -2.54 13.23
N ALA A 93 -5.15 -1.61 13.58
CA ALA A 93 -5.18 -0.95 14.88
C ALA A 93 -6.34 0.07 15.04
N GLY A 94 -7.11 0.34 13.98
CA GLY A 94 -8.15 1.37 13.98
C GLY A 94 -7.59 2.78 14.21
N LYS A 95 -6.40 3.06 13.68
CA LYS A 95 -5.66 4.31 13.88
C LYS A 95 -5.44 5.11 12.59
N PRO A 96 -5.36 6.45 12.68
CA PRO A 96 -5.77 7.26 13.83
C PRO A 96 -7.29 7.18 14.04
N THR A 97 -7.73 7.34 15.28
CA THR A 97 -9.16 7.48 15.61
C THR A 97 -9.68 8.84 15.15
N ALA A 98 -11.00 8.95 14.99
CA ALA A 98 -11.64 10.22 14.65
C ALA A 98 -11.30 11.35 15.65
N ALA A 99 -11.21 11.02 16.95
CA ALA A 99 -10.84 11.99 17.98
C ALA A 99 -9.40 12.50 17.82
N GLU A 100 -8.44 11.60 17.55
CA GLU A 100 -7.03 11.97 17.30
C GLU A 100 -6.89 12.87 16.06
N VAL A 101 -7.66 12.58 15.00
CA VAL A 101 -7.69 13.42 13.79
C VAL A 101 -8.27 14.81 14.11
N VAL A 102 -9.41 14.89 14.82
CA VAL A 102 -10.03 16.18 15.18
C VAL A 102 -9.11 17.04 16.06
N ALA A 103 -8.34 16.41 16.95
CA ALA A 103 -7.40 17.12 17.81
C ALA A 103 -6.20 17.71 17.04
N GLN A 104 -5.78 17.08 15.95
CA GLN A 104 -4.56 17.47 15.20
C GLN A 104 -4.84 18.23 13.90
N LYS A 105 -6.08 18.24 13.40
CA LYS A 105 -6.41 18.79 12.07
C LYS A 105 -6.04 20.26 11.87
N SER A 106 -5.96 21.06 12.94
CA SER A 106 -5.65 22.50 12.86
C SER A 106 -4.14 22.79 12.79
N THR A 107 -3.29 21.84 13.19
CA THR A 107 -1.83 21.99 13.21
C THR A 107 -1.14 21.15 12.13
N ALA A 108 -1.82 20.15 11.58
CA ALA A 108 -1.30 19.35 10.48
C ALA A 108 -1.17 20.18 9.19
N ALA A 109 0.02 20.17 8.58
CA ALA A 109 0.27 20.84 7.31
C ALA A 109 -0.01 19.91 6.12
N HIS A 110 -0.78 20.39 5.15
CA HIS A 110 -0.99 19.68 3.89
C HIS A 110 -0.02 20.22 2.82
N PRO A 111 0.79 19.37 2.14
CA PRO A 111 1.84 19.82 1.20
C PRO A 111 1.38 20.70 0.04
N PHE A 112 0.09 20.66 -0.29
CA PHE A 112 -0.52 21.42 -1.37
C PHE A 112 -1.75 22.25 -0.92
N ALA A 113 -1.90 22.54 0.38
CA ALA A 113 -2.99 23.42 0.83
C ALA A 113 -2.79 24.86 0.34
N ALA A 114 -3.89 25.62 0.27
CA ALA A 114 -3.85 27.04 -0.05
C ALA A 114 -3.16 27.83 1.07
N ASN A 115 -2.39 28.84 0.68
CA ASN A 115 -1.74 29.79 1.60
C ASN A 115 -2.68 30.95 1.95
#